data_AF-A0A2M8DU84-F1
#
_entry.id   AF-A0A2M8DU84-F1
#
_cell.length_a   1.000
_cell.length_b   1.000
_cell.length_c   1.000
_cell.angle_alpha   90.00
_cell.angle_beta   90.00
_cell.angle_gamma   90.00
#
_symmetry.space_group_name_H-M   'P 1'
#
loop_
_entity.id
_entity.type
_entity.pdbx_description
1 polymer ?
#
loop_
_entity_poly.entity_id
_entity_poly.type
_entity_poly.pdbx_seq_one_letter_code
_entity_poly.pdbx_strand_id
1 'polypeptide(L)'
;MGFQQGLSGLNAAAKNLDVIGNNVANASTVGFKGAQAQFADIYASTVGGGNQVGIGTRVATVAQQFTQGNITTTNNSLDMAVSGNGFFRLSDNGSITYSRNGQFQMDKGGYIVSSQGYRLTGFLPNALGVIVATAPADLQISTADLLPNATTAVAAGLNLDSRSAIIPAVPAFDPNNGATFNNSTSMTVFDSLGSSHVASLYFAKTATNAWDTYLTVDGVNTQAANAPLTAMTFGTNGVLTAPAAPVTSAAFTPAGAGAQTLSINFASTSQFGGIFGVNSLTQDGYTSGRLTGFATGADGMVTGRYSNGQTKTLGQVVLSNFSNPQGLQPLGGNNWAETSTSGTPLTGAPGSSSLGVLQTSAVEDSNVDLTA
;
A
#
# COMPACT_ATOMS: atom_id res chain seq x y z
N MET A 1 -9.28 34.49 -58.16
CA MET A 1 -8.93 33.16 -57.62
C MET A 1 -7.56 33.22 -56.96
N GLY A 2 -7.44 33.85 -55.79
CA GLY A 2 -6.16 34.05 -55.07
C GLY A 2 -6.35 34.53 -53.63
N PHE A 3 -7.41 35.32 -53.38
CA PHE A 3 -7.81 35.73 -52.03
C PHE A 3 -8.17 34.56 -51.10
N GLN A 4 -8.72 33.46 -51.61
CA GLN A 4 -9.06 32.28 -50.80
C GLN A 4 -7.82 31.54 -50.28
N GLN A 5 -6.75 31.45 -51.08
CA GLN A 5 -5.47 30.88 -50.65
C GLN A 5 -4.86 31.72 -49.52
N GLY A 6 -4.81 33.05 -49.69
CA GLY A 6 -4.32 33.99 -48.67
C GLY A 6 -5.15 33.98 -47.38
N LEU A 7 -6.48 33.95 -47.49
CA LEU A 7 -7.38 33.88 -46.33
C LEU A 7 -7.22 32.57 -45.55
N SER A 8 -7.05 31.45 -46.24
CA SER A 8 -6.83 30.14 -45.61
C SER A 8 -5.51 30.11 -44.83
N GLY A 9 -4.43 30.68 -45.38
CA GLY A 9 -3.14 30.80 -44.71
C GLY A 9 -3.20 31.72 -43.49
N LEU A 10 -3.89 32.86 -43.59
CA LEU A 10 -4.05 33.78 -42.45
C LEU A 10 -4.84 33.15 -41.31
N ASN A 11 -5.92 32.42 -41.60
CA ASN A 11 -6.71 31.72 -40.59
C ASN A 11 -5.93 30.58 -39.93
N ALA A 12 -5.19 29.80 -40.72
CA ALA A 12 -4.29 28.76 -40.21
C ALA A 12 -3.21 29.35 -39.28
N ALA A 13 -2.60 30.48 -39.66
CA ALA A 13 -1.63 31.18 -38.84
C ALA A 13 -2.24 31.70 -37.53
N ALA A 14 -3.44 32.30 -37.57
CA ALA A 14 -4.14 32.75 -36.37
C ALA A 14 -4.41 31.61 -35.40
N LYS A 15 -4.87 30.45 -35.90
CA LYS A 15 -5.09 29.26 -35.06
C LYS A 15 -3.79 28.71 -34.48
N ASN A 16 -2.69 28.79 -35.22
CA ASN A 16 -1.37 28.41 -34.71
C ASN A 16 -0.95 29.32 -33.54
N LEU A 17 -1.15 30.64 -33.69
CA LEU A 17 -0.86 31.61 -32.64
C LEU A 17 -1.72 31.40 -31.40
N ASP A 18 -3.00 31.05 -31.55
CA ASP A 18 -3.86 30.68 -30.42
C ASP A 18 -3.29 29.49 -29.63
N VAL A 19 -2.82 28.46 -30.34
CA VAL A 19 -2.25 27.25 -29.72
C VAL A 19 -0.93 27.57 -29.01
N ILE A 20 -0.05 28.35 -29.64
CA ILE A 20 1.20 28.80 -29.02
C ILE A 20 0.89 29.66 -27.79
N GLY A 21 -0.02 30.62 -27.88
CA GLY A 21 -0.43 31.47 -26.77
C GLY A 21 -1.00 30.66 -25.60
N ASN A 22 -1.80 29.64 -25.89
CA ASN A 22 -2.32 28.72 -24.86
C ASN A 22 -1.20 27.91 -24.19
N ASN A 23 -0.25 27.37 -24.98
CA ASN A 23 0.90 26.64 -24.44
C ASN A 23 1.74 27.53 -23.52
N VAL A 24 2.06 28.75 -23.96
CA VAL A 24 2.86 29.72 -23.17
C VAL A 24 2.14 30.08 -21.87
N ALA A 25 0.82 30.34 -21.93
CA ALA A 25 0.03 30.64 -20.73
C ALA A 25 0.01 29.49 -19.72
N ASN A 26 0.14 28.23 -20.19
CA ASN A 26 0.12 27.03 -19.36
C ASN A 26 1.51 26.40 -19.14
N ALA A 27 2.59 27.13 -19.43
CA ALA A 27 3.96 26.63 -19.25
C ALA A 27 4.30 26.33 -17.78
N SER A 28 3.61 26.95 -16.81
CA SER A 28 3.79 26.67 -15.38
C SER A 28 2.70 25.79 -14.77
N THR A 29 1.77 25.28 -15.59
CA THR A 29 0.65 24.47 -15.12
C THR A 29 1.08 23.01 -14.99
N VAL A 30 0.99 22.46 -13.77
CA VAL A 30 1.35 21.07 -13.47
C VAL A 30 0.46 20.08 -14.23
N GLY A 31 1.08 19.08 -14.84
CA GLY A 31 0.44 18.04 -15.64
C GLY A 31 -0.12 18.53 -16.98
N PHE A 32 0.21 19.75 -17.42
CA PHE A 32 -0.22 20.27 -18.72
C PHE A 32 0.51 19.57 -19.87
N LYS A 33 -0.25 19.28 -20.94
CA LYS A 33 0.25 18.70 -22.18
C LYS A 33 0.10 19.73 -23.30
N GLY A 34 1.22 20.22 -23.81
CA GLY A 34 1.31 21.16 -24.91
C GLY A 34 0.55 20.66 -26.13
N ALA A 35 -0.05 21.58 -26.87
CA ALA A 35 -0.77 21.27 -28.10
C ALA A 35 0.01 21.74 -29.33
N GLN A 36 -0.18 21.07 -30.46
CA GLN A 36 0.38 21.45 -31.75
C GLN A 36 -0.71 21.48 -32.81
N ALA A 37 -0.83 22.60 -33.52
CA ALA A 37 -1.68 22.68 -34.70
C ALA A 37 -1.03 21.91 -35.85
N GLN A 38 -1.75 20.94 -36.41
CA GLN A 38 -1.33 20.19 -37.59
C GLN A 38 -2.14 20.67 -38.79
N PHE A 39 -1.46 20.91 -39.91
CA PHE A 39 -2.06 21.45 -41.12
C PHE A 39 -2.12 20.40 -42.21
N ALA A 40 -3.15 20.49 -43.04
CA ALA A 40 -3.27 19.74 -44.28
C ALA A 40 -3.48 20.70 -45.45
N ASP A 41 -2.89 20.38 -46.59
CA ASP A 41 -3.16 21.08 -47.84
C ASP A 41 -4.55 20.69 -48.37
N ILE A 42 -5.10 21.57 -49.22
CA ILE A 42 -6.37 21.32 -49.90
C ILE A 42 -6.11 21.31 -51.39
N TYR A 43 -6.44 20.19 -52.04
CA TYR A 43 -6.52 20.09 -53.50
C TYR A 43 -7.98 19.90 -53.91
N ALA A 44 -8.44 20.63 -54.94
CA ALA A 44 -9.69 20.23 -55.59
C ALA A 44 -9.38 19.01 -56.47
N SER A 45 -10.06 17.90 -56.26
CA SER A 45 -10.02 16.79 -57.21
C SER A 45 -10.86 17.14 -58.43
N THR A 46 -10.23 17.39 -59.57
CA THR A 46 -10.93 17.28 -60.86
C THR A 46 -10.61 15.92 -61.48
N VAL A 47 -11.64 15.18 -61.87
CA VAL A 47 -11.52 13.92 -62.62
C VAL A 47 -10.95 14.28 -63.99
N GLY A 48 -9.62 14.27 -64.16
CA GLY A 48 -9.01 14.68 -65.43
C GLY A 48 -7.48 14.91 -65.51
N GLY A 49 -6.70 14.67 -64.45
CA GLY A 49 -5.24 14.49 -64.58
C GLY A 49 -4.38 15.69 -65.03
N GLY A 50 -4.79 16.94 -64.75
CA GLY A 50 -3.95 18.12 -64.96
C GLY A 50 -3.18 18.54 -63.70
N ASN A 51 -1.98 19.12 -63.84
CA ASN A 51 -1.21 19.73 -62.74
C ASN A 51 -2.05 20.82 -62.05
N GLN A 52 -2.60 20.50 -60.88
CA GLN A 52 -3.52 21.37 -60.18
C GLN A 52 -2.81 22.16 -59.08
N VAL A 53 -2.99 23.48 -59.09
CA VAL A 53 -2.48 24.37 -58.04
C VAL A 53 -3.33 24.17 -56.77
N GLY A 54 -2.68 23.96 -55.62
CA GLY A 54 -3.36 23.81 -54.33
C GLY A 54 -4.25 25.01 -53.98
N ILE A 55 -5.37 24.76 -53.28
CA ILE A 55 -6.41 25.76 -52.98
C ILE A 55 -6.15 26.46 -51.63
N GLY A 56 -5.16 25.99 -50.87
CA GLY A 56 -4.75 26.59 -49.61
C GLY A 56 -4.45 25.53 -48.56
N THR A 57 -4.52 25.93 -47.29
CA THR A 57 -4.30 25.05 -46.14
C THR A 57 -5.47 25.09 -45.18
N ARG A 58 -5.66 24.03 -44.40
CA ARG A 58 -6.54 24.02 -43.24
C ARG A 58 -5.84 23.43 -42.04
N VAL A 59 -6.30 23.78 -40.85
CA VAL A 59 -5.97 23.02 -39.65
C VAL A 59 -6.70 21.68 -39.74
N ALA A 60 -5.93 20.61 -39.74
CA ALA A 60 -6.44 19.24 -39.74
C ALA A 60 -6.86 18.82 -38.33
N THR A 61 -5.99 19.08 -37.35
CA THR A 61 -6.24 18.79 -35.94
C THR A 61 -5.37 19.66 -35.03
N VAL A 62 -5.75 19.78 -33.78
CA VAL A 62 -4.89 20.30 -32.70
C VAL A 62 -4.56 19.11 -31.81
N ALA A 63 -3.37 18.54 -32.02
CA ALA A 63 -2.95 17.32 -31.33
C ALA A 63 -2.25 17.67 -30.01
N GLN A 64 -2.58 16.95 -28.93
CA GLN A 64 -1.87 17.10 -27.66
C GLN A 64 -0.59 16.28 -27.67
N GLN A 65 0.49 16.82 -27.13
CA GLN A 65 1.75 16.10 -26.99
C GLN A 65 1.77 15.42 -25.63
N PHE A 66 1.57 14.10 -25.59
CA PHE A 66 1.58 13.32 -24.34
C PHE A 66 3.01 12.89 -23.92
N THR A 67 4.04 13.58 -24.38
CA THR A 67 5.41 13.39 -23.92
C THR A 67 5.53 13.76 -22.44
N GLN A 68 6.43 13.08 -21.73
CA GLN A 68 6.70 13.31 -20.31
C GLN A 68 7.34 14.70 -20.11
N GLY A 69 6.81 15.48 -19.18
CA GLY A 69 7.44 16.71 -18.68
C GLY A 69 8.51 16.41 -17.62
N ASN A 70 9.22 17.44 -17.18
CA ASN A 70 10.17 17.27 -16.08
C ASN A 70 9.44 16.88 -14.78
N ILE A 71 10.06 16.06 -13.93
CA ILE A 71 9.49 15.68 -12.64
C ILE A 71 10.20 16.49 -11.56
N THR A 72 9.44 17.28 -10.81
CA THR A 72 9.93 18.09 -9.70
C THR A 72 9.43 17.52 -8.38
N THR A 73 10.32 17.46 -7.38
CA THR A 73 9.95 17.02 -6.05
C THR A 73 9.23 18.13 -5.29
N THR A 74 8.22 17.75 -4.50
CA THR A 74 7.44 18.65 -3.65
C THR A 74 7.53 18.23 -2.18
N ASN A 75 7.00 19.05 -1.29
CA ASN A 75 6.94 18.76 0.15
C ASN A 75 5.63 18.08 0.59
N ASN A 76 4.70 17.83 -0.33
CA ASN A 76 3.40 17.21 -0.02
C ASN A 76 3.46 15.71 -0.32
N SER A 77 3.17 14.87 0.68
CA SER A 77 3.24 13.41 0.54
C SER A 77 2.16 12.81 -0.35
N LEU A 78 1.07 13.55 -0.61
CA LEU A 78 0.01 13.13 -1.51
C LEU A 78 0.30 13.49 -2.97
N ASP A 79 1.30 14.33 -3.24
CA ASP A 79 1.66 14.63 -4.62
C ASP A 79 2.33 13.41 -5.26
N MET A 80 1.86 13.04 -6.44
CA MET A 80 2.37 11.87 -7.17
C MET A 80 2.59 12.21 -8.64
N ALA A 81 3.79 11.97 -9.15
CA ALA A 81 4.06 12.07 -10.59
C ALA A 81 4.09 10.68 -11.22
N VAL A 82 3.49 10.52 -12.39
CA VAL A 82 3.66 9.30 -13.20
C VAL A 82 4.96 9.44 -13.98
N SER A 83 5.88 8.50 -13.80
CA SER A 83 7.08 8.37 -14.63
C SER A 83 6.82 7.32 -15.70
N GLY A 84 6.57 7.77 -16.93
CA GLY A 84 6.24 6.93 -18.07
C GLY A 84 4.78 7.03 -18.51
N ASN A 85 4.23 5.92 -19.01
CA ASN A 85 2.86 5.89 -19.55
C ASN A 85 1.81 5.73 -18.45
N GLY A 86 0.61 6.26 -18.69
CA GLY A 86 -0.54 6.10 -17.80
C GLY A 86 -1.05 7.42 -17.23
N PHE A 87 -2.32 7.42 -16.85
CA PHE A 87 -3.04 8.55 -16.27
C PHE A 87 -3.60 8.15 -14.92
N PHE A 88 -3.64 9.08 -13.97
CA PHE A 88 -4.44 8.92 -12.76
C PHE A 88 -5.90 8.79 -13.14
N ARG A 89 -6.58 7.81 -12.54
CA ARG A 89 -8.00 7.59 -12.73
C ARG A 89 -8.77 8.26 -11.59
N LEU A 90 -9.54 9.28 -11.94
CA LEU A 90 -10.31 10.12 -11.03
C LEU A 90 -11.81 9.83 -11.18
N SER A 91 -12.55 10.03 -10.09
CA SER A 91 -13.99 9.85 -9.99
C SER A 91 -14.65 11.16 -9.59
N ASP A 92 -15.57 11.65 -10.41
CA ASP A 92 -16.48 12.74 -10.12
C ASP A 92 -17.89 12.16 -9.91
N ASN A 93 -18.23 11.86 -8.66
CA ASN A 93 -19.53 11.30 -8.28
C ASN A 93 -19.93 10.06 -9.12
N GLY A 94 -18.95 9.23 -9.49
CA GLY A 94 -19.13 8.03 -10.31
C GLY A 94 -18.80 8.21 -11.80
N SER A 95 -18.70 9.44 -12.30
CA SER A 95 -18.17 9.72 -13.63
C SER A 95 -16.64 9.64 -13.63
N ILE A 96 -16.05 8.89 -14.56
CA ILE A 96 -14.61 8.65 -14.57
C ILE A 96 -13.92 9.66 -15.48
N THR A 97 -12.87 10.27 -14.95
CA THR A 97 -11.98 11.17 -15.68
C THR A 97 -10.54 10.74 -15.48
N TYR A 98 -9.66 11.20 -16.36
CA TYR A 98 -8.25 10.86 -16.38
C TYR A 98 -7.42 12.13 -16.27
N SER A 99 -6.32 12.09 -15.53
CA SER A 99 -5.42 13.24 -15.41
C SER A 99 -3.96 12.83 -15.31
N ARG A 100 -3.07 13.75 -15.70
CA ARG A 100 -1.63 13.71 -15.42
C ARG A 100 -1.26 14.62 -14.26
N ASN A 101 -2.17 15.48 -13.81
CA ASN A 101 -1.92 16.33 -12.66
C ASN A 101 -1.94 15.46 -11.39
N GLY A 102 -0.80 15.44 -10.73
CA GLY A 102 -0.51 14.67 -9.54
C GLY A 102 -0.79 15.36 -8.21
N GLN A 103 -1.33 16.58 -8.23
CA GLN A 103 -1.56 17.37 -7.02
C GLN A 103 -2.82 16.91 -6.31
N PHE A 104 -2.63 16.21 -5.19
CA PHE A 104 -3.72 15.66 -4.39
C PHE A 104 -3.71 16.20 -2.95
N GLN A 105 -4.89 16.25 -2.37
CA GLN A 105 -5.15 16.64 -1.00
C GLN A 105 -6.17 15.70 -0.37
N MET A 106 -6.24 15.66 0.95
CA MET A 106 -7.26 14.89 1.66
C MET A 106 -8.47 15.77 1.94
N ASP A 107 -9.67 15.28 1.64
CA ASP A 107 -10.91 15.97 2.00
C ASP A 107 -11.37 15.63 3.44
N LYS A 108 -12.47 16.25 3.88
CA LYS A 108 -13.05 15.99 5.22
C LYS A 108 -13.50 14.54 5.41
N GLY A 109 -13.86 13.85 4.32
CA GLY A 109 -14.24 12.44 4.33
C GLY A 109 -13.05 11.48 4.35
N GLY A 110 -11.81 11.98 4.29
CA GLY A 110 -10.61 11.17 4.16
C GLY A 110 -10.36 10.68 2.74
N TYR A 111 -11.13 11.13 1.74
CA TYR A 111 -10.85 10.80 0.34
C TYR A 111 -9.65 11.59 -0.17
N ILE A 112 -8.85 10.94 -1.01
CA ILE A 112 -7.78 11.62 -1.75
C ILE A 112 -8.43 12.30 -2.94
N VAL A 113 -8.38 13.62 -2.99
CA VAL A 113 -9.04 14.44 -4.02
C VAL A 113 -8.06 15.34 -4.75
N SER A 114 -8.33 15.65 -6.02
CA SER A 114 -7.65 16.70 -6.77
C SER A 114 -8.07 18.09 -6.25
N SER A 115 -7.41 19.14 -6.74
CA SER A 115 -7.81 20.52 -6.46
C SER A 115 -9.22 20.88 -6.96
N GLN A 116 -9.76 20.13 -7.93
CA GLN A 116 -11.14 20.27 -8.43
C GLN A 116 -12.15 19.41 -7.66
N GLY A 117 -11.71 18.62 -6.68
CA GLY A 117 -12.57 17.77 -5.85
C GLY A 117 -12.84 16.37 -6.41
N TYR A 118 -12.20 15.99 -7.52
CA TYR A 118 -12.33 14.63 -8.07
C TYR A 118 -11.54 13.65 -7.23
N ARG A 119 -12.13 12.50 -6.92
CA ARG A 119 -11.54 11.49 -6.04
C ARG A 119 -10.60 10.58 -6.79
N LEU A 120 -9.42 10.35 -6.25
CA LEU A 120 -8.48 9.39 -6.79
C LEU A 120 -9.00 7.97 -6.54
N THR A 121 -8.95 7.13 -7.57
CA THR A 121 -9.41 5.74 -7.48
C THR A 121 -8.25 4.75 -7.38
N GLY A 122 -8.53 3.58 -6.82
CA GLY A 122 -7.54 2.56 -6.55
C GLY A 122 -8.14 1.20 -6.20
N PHE A 123 -7.27 0.21 -6.01
CA PHE A 123 -7.65 -1.07 -5.44
C PHE A 123 -7.67 -0.96 -3.91
N LEU A 124 -8.72 -1.48 -3.30
CA LEU A 124 -8.87 -1.49 -1.84
C LEU A 124 -8.30 -2.78 -1.24
N PRO A 125 -7.75 -2.72 -0.02
CA PRO A 125 -7.33 -3.91 0.69
C PRO A 125 -8.56 -4.71 1.17
N ASN A 126 -8.41 -6.03 1.25
CA ASN A 126 -9.37 -6.87 1.96
C ASN A 126 -9.22 -6.72 3.49
N ALA A 127 -10.01 -7.46 4.27
CA ALA A 127 -9.96 -7.43 5.73
C ALA A 127 -8.58 -7.78 6.33
N LEU A 128 -7.73 -8.50 5.58
CA LEU A 128 -6.36 -8.86 5.96
C LEU A 128 -5.32 -7.81 5.54
N GLY A 129 -5.73 -6.68 4.94
CA GLY A 129 -4.81 -5.65 4.47
C GLY A 129 -4.15 -5.96 3.13
N VAL A 130 -4.58 -7.02 2.43
CA VAL A 130 -4.02 -7.43 1.13
C VAL A 130 -4.79 -6.77 0.02
N ILE A 131 -4.09 -6.12 -0.92
CA ILE A 131 -4.71 -5.54 -2.11
C ILE A 131 -5.29 -6.63 -3.00
N VAL A 132 -6.57 -6.49 -3.34
CA VAL A 132 -7.23 -7.34 -4.32
C VAL A 132 -7.51 -6.47 -5.55
N ALA A 133 -6.93 -6.83 -6.69
CA ALA A 133 -7.09 -6.11 -7.96
C ALA A 133 -8.49 -6.34 -8.57
N THR A 134 -9.54 -5.90 -7.87
CA THR A 134 -10.93 -5.90 -8.31
C THR A 134 -11.25 -4.62 -9.09
N ALA A 135 -12.54 -4.30 -9.31
CA ALA A 135 -12.91 -2.99 -9.84
C ALA A 135 -12.35 -1.85 -8.95
N PRO A 136 -11.71 -0.82 -9.54
CA PRO A 136 -11.21 0.32 -8.78
C PRO A 136 -12.35 1.09 -8.10
N ALA A 137 -12.11 1.51 -6.86
CA ALA A 137 -13.03 2.32 -6.05
C ALA A 137 -12.32 3.59 -5.55
N ASP A 138 -13.08 4.54 -5.00
CA ASP A 138 -12.53 5.77 -4.42
C ASP A 138 -11.57 5.43 -3.27
N LEU A 139 -10.35 5.98 -3.31
CA LEU A 139 -9.37 5.80 -2.24
C LEU A 139 -9.74 6.69 -1.05
N GLN A 140 -9.88 6.05 0.10
CA GLN A 140 -10.20 6.71 1.36
C GLN A 140 -9.19 6.31 2.43
N ILE A 141 -8.54 7.31 3.00
CA ILE A 141 -7.71 7.19 4.20
C ILE A 141 -8.64 7.42 5.39
N SER A 142 -9.05 6.33 6.03
CA SER A 142 -9.80 6.42 7.28
C SER A 142 -8.91 6.95 8.39
N THR A 143 -9.35 8.00 9.06
CA THR A 143 -8.73 8.53 10.29
C THR A 143 -9.26 7.84 11.55
N ALA A 144 -10.14 6.84 11.39
CA ALA A 144 -10.61 6.05 12.52
C ALA A 144 -9.44 5.31 13.19
N ASP A 145 -9.56 5.13 14.49
CA ASP A 145 -8.59 4.38 15.26
C ASP A 145 -8.54 2.93 14.73
N LEU A 146 -7.31 2.44 14.51
CA LEU A 146 -7.06 1.05 14.22
C LEU A 146 -7.51 0.23 15.43
N LEU A 147 -8.53 -0.61 15.21
CA LEU A 147 -9.04 -1.52 16.21
C LEU A 147 -7.92 -2.44 16.74
N PRO A 148 -7.94 -2.79 18.04
CA PRO A 148 -6.98 -3.70 18.62
C PRO A 148 -7.11 -5.11 18.00
N ASN A 149 -6.02 -5.86 18.06
CA ASN A 149 -6.00 -7.28 17.72
C ASN A 149 -5.61 -8.08 18.97
N ALA A 150 -6.48 -8.98 19.41
CA ALA A 150 -6.16 -9.88 20.51
C ALA A 150 -5.02 -10.82 20.08
N THR A 151 -4.09 -11.11 20.98
CA THR A 151 -3.05 -12.08 20.70
C THR A 151 -3.65 -13.47 20.56
N THR A 152 -3.38 -14.14 19.45
CA THR A 152 -3.79 -15.52 19.19
C THR A 152 -2.59 -16.44 18.98
N ALA A 153 -1.49 -15.91 18.45
CA ALA A 153 -0.31 -16.66 18.09
C ALA A 153 0.94 -16.07 18.78
N VAL A 154 1.74 -16.96 19.35
CA VAL A 154 3.01 -16.67 19.99
C VAL A 154 4.07 -17.59 19.40
N ALA A 155 5.23 -17.05 19.02
CA ALA A 155 6.39 -17.83 18.61
C ALA A 155 7.52 -17.66 19.62
N ALA A 156 7.98 -18.77 20.19
CA ALA A 156 9.05 -18.82 21.18
C ALA A 156 10.21 -19.68 20.64
N GLY A 157 11.34 -19.03 20.37
CA GLY A 157 12.60 -19.66 20.05
C GLY A 157 13.59 -19.45 21.17
N LEU A 158 13.93 -20.52 21.89
CA LEU A 158 14.73 -20.45 23.12
C LEU A 158 15.92 -21.41 23.05
N ASN A 159 16.94 -21.17 23.86
CA ASN A 159 17.96 -22.15 24.18
C ASN A 159 17.84 -22.54 25.66
N LEU A 160 17.52 -23.80 25.94
CA LEU A 160 17.47 -24.35 27.30
C LEU A 160 18.82 -24.98 27.66
N ASP A 161 19.39 -24.65 28.83
CA ASP A 161 20.69 -25.21 29.25
C ASP A 161 20.54 -26.71 29.55
N SER A 162 21.15 -27.55 28.70
CA SER A 162 21.17 -29.01 28.87
C SER A 162 21.74 -29.47 30.21
N ARG A 163 22.56 -28.63 30.87
CA ARG A 163 23.22 -28.91 32.16
C ARG A 163 22.39 -28.48 33.37
N SER A 164 21.23 -27.88 33.16
CA SER A 164 20.31 -27.49 34.24
C SER A 164 19.98 -28.70 35.12
N ALA A 165 19.83 -28.44 36.42
CA ALA A 165 19.39 -29.44 37.39
C ALA A 165 17.96 -29.89 37.07
N ILE A 166 17.68 -31.17 37.30
CA ILE A 166 16.32 -31.71 37.19
C ILE A 166 15.52 -31.22 38.40
N ILE A 167 14.32 -30.68 38.15
CA ILE A 167 13.37 -30.26 39.16
C ILE A 167 12.43 -31.43 39.47
N PRO A 168 12.26 -31.84 40.73
CA PRO A 168 11.31 -32.89 41.10
C PRO A 168 9.87 -32.43 40.90
N ALA A 169 8.96 -33.37 40.63
CA ALA A 169 7.54 -33.08 40.42
C ALA A 169 6.79 -32.56 41.67
N VAL A 170 7.42 -32.64 42.85
CA VAL A 170 6.89 -32.16 44.12
C VAL A 170 7.92 -31.23 44.76
N PRO A 171 7.54 -30.01 45.20
CA PRO A 171 6.20 -29.42 45.15
C PRO A 171 5.73 -29.15 43.71
N ALA A 172 4.41 -29.05 43.52
CA ALA A 172 3.83 -28.69 42.24
C ALA A 172 4.31 -27.30 41.79
N PHE A 173 4.25 -27.05 40.48
CA PHE A 173 4.64 -25.76 39.90
C PHE A 173 3.97 -24.58 40.60
N ASP A 174 4.78 -23.59 40.97
CA ASP A 174 4.34 -22.31 41.52
C ASP A 174 5.21 -21.19 40.92
N PRO A 175 4.62 -20.25 40.15
CA PRO A 175 5.38 -19.17 39.51
C PRO A 175 6.10 -18.24 40.50
N ASN A 176 5.70 -18.25 41.78
CA ASN A 176 6.33 -17.45 42.84
C ASN A 176 7.43 -18.21 43.59
N ASN A 177 7.62 -19.50 43.29
CA ASN A 177 8.64 -20.33 43.91
C ASN A 177 9.73 -20.71 42.88
N GLY A 178 10.87 -20.04 42.97
CA GLY A 178 12.02 -20.27 42.09
C GLY A 178 12.65 -21.67 42.18
N ALA A 179 12.24 -22.51 43.14
CA ALA A 179 12.65 -23.92 43.19
C ALA A 179 11.81 -24.83 42.27
N THR A 180 10.72 -24.34 41.69
CA THR A 180 9.78 -25.14 40.88
C THR A 180 10.01 -25.02 39.37
N PHE A 181 10.97 -24.20 38.94
CA PHE A 181 11.36 -24.03 37.53
C PHE A 181 12.84 -23.67 37.44
N ASN A 182 13.45 -23.89 36.28
CA ASN A 182 14.85 -23.53 36.04
C ASN A 182 14.98 -22.10 35.51
N ASN A 183 14.13 -21.75 34.54
CA ASN A 183 14.19 -20.47 33.85
C ASN A 183 12.78 -20.01 33.49
N SER A 184 12.62 -18.71 33.31
CA SER A 184 11.37 -18.10 32.85
C SER A 184 11.64 -16.96 31.89
N THR A 185 10.68 -16.70 31.00
CA THR A 185 10.65 -15.51 30.14
C THR A 185 9.23 -14.96 30.10
N SER A 186 9.06 -13.70 29.74
CA SER A 186 7.75 -13.06 29.68
C SER A 186 7.62 -12.17 28.45
N MET A 187 6.39 -11.99 28.00
CA MET A 187 6.05 -11.04 26.96
C MET A 187 4.72 -10.36 27.26
N THR A 188 4.51 -9.20 26.67
CA THR A 188 3.20 -8.55 26.66
C THR A 188 2.32 -9.18 25.60
N VAL A 189 1.11 -9.60 25.98
CA VAL A 189 0.03 -10.04 25.09
C VAL A 189 -1.16 -9.10 25.23
N PHE A 190 -2.06 -9.11 24.26
CA PHE A 190 -3.19 -8.19 24.20
C PHE A 190 -4.52 -8.93 24.21
N ASP A 191 -5.52 -8.35 24.87
CA ASP A 191 -6.90 -8.83 24.86
C ASP A 191 -7.72 -8.27 23.68
N SER A 192 -8.98 -8.68 23.57
CA SER A 192 -9.90 -8.21 22.52
C SER A 192 -10.25 -6.71 22.61
N LEU A 193 -10.00 -6.07 23.75
CA LEU A 193 -10.24 -4.64 23.98
C LEU A 193 -8.95 -3.81 23.81
N GLY A 194 -7.81 -4.46 23.61
CA GLY A 194 -6.50 -3.83 23.46
C GLY A 194 -5.75 -3.57 24.78
N SER A 195 -6.22 -4.12 25.89
CA SER A 195 -5.50 -4.09 27.18
C SER A 195 -4.29 -5.03 27.14
N SER A 196 -3.21 -4.63 27.80
CA SER A 196 -1.98 -5.40 27.89
C SER A 196 -1.99 -6.33 29.09
N HIS A 197 -1.57 -7.58 28.90
CA HIS A 197 -1.39 -8.61 29.92
C HIS A 197 0.03 -9.18 29.85
N VAL A 198 0.56 -9.65 30.98
CA VAL A 198 1.90 -10.26 31.03
C VAL A 198 1.76 -11.77 30.93
N ALA A 199 2.15 -12.34 29.79
CA ALA A 199 2.24 -13.78 29.60
C ALA A 199 3.66 -14.25 29.94
N SER A 200 3.79 -15.12 30.94
CA SER A 200 5.06 -15.66 31.40
C SER A 200 5.14 -17.16 31.13
N LEU A 201 6.21 -17.56 30.44
CA LEU A 201 6.57 -18.96 30.20
C LEU A 201 7.63 -19.39 31.20
N TYR A 202 7.41 -20.54 31.84
CA TYR A 202 8.34 -21.15 32.79
C TYR A 202 8.76 -22.53 32.29
N PHE A 203 10.03 -22.86 32.48
CA PHE A 203 10.63 -24.10 32.00
C PHE A 203 11.24 -24.88 33.17
N ALA A 204 10.74 -26.08 33.41
CA ALA A 204 11.23 -26.98 34.43
C ALA A 204 11.76 -28.27 33.79
N LYS A 205 13.04 -28.57 33.97
CA LYS A 205 13.64 -29.79 33.45
C LYS A 205 13.20 -30.98 34.30
N THR A 206 12.53 -31.95 33.70
CA THR A 206 11.95 -33.11 34.42
C THR A 206 12.78 -34.37 34.26
N ALA A 207 13.53 -34.49 33.17
CA ALA A 207 14.49 -35.57 32.95
C ALA A 207 15.59 -35.16 31.95
N THR A 208 16.48 -36.09 31.62
CA THR A 208 17.41 -35.89 30.50
C THR A 208 16.63 -35.66 29.21
N ASN A 209 16.87 -34.53 28.55
CA ASN A 209 16.20 -34.12 27.31
C ASN A 209 14.68 -33.96 27.40
N ALA A 210 14.14 -33.78 28.61
CA ALA A 210 12.72 -33.56 28.84
C ALA A 210 12.48 -32.36 29.78
N TRP A 211 11.55 -31.51 29.38
CA TRP A 211 11.19 -30.28 30.09
C TRP A 211 9.68 -30.14 30.10
N ASP A 212 9.12 -29.63 31.19
CA ASP A 212 7.76 -29.15 31.24
C ASP A 212 7.74 -27.63 31.09
N THR A 213 6.82 -27.16 30.25
CA THR A 213 6.55 -25.74 30.05
C THR A 213 5.25 -25.37 30.73
N TYR A 214 5.24 -24.24 31.44
CA TYR A 214 4.05 -23.67 32.08
C TYR A 214 3.80 -22.27 31.53
N LEU A 215 2.54 -21.88 31.42
CA LEU A 215 2.12 -20.55 30.98
C LEU A 215 1.25 -19.91 32.05
N THR A 216 1.68 -18.75 32.53
CA THR A 216 0.84 -17.87 33.34
C THR A 216 0.49 -16.61 32.57
N VAL A 217 -0.70 -16.07 32.81
CA VAL A 217 -1.11 -14.74 32.35
C VAL A 217 -1.49 -13.95 33.59
N ASP A 218 -0.86 -12.78 33.76
CA ASP A 218 -0.99 -11.93 34.95
C ASP A 218 -0.75 -12.68 36.27
N GLY A 219 0.20 -13.63 36.24
CA GLY A 219 0.57 -14.45 37.40
C GLY A 219 -0.35 -15.66 37.66
N VAL A 220 -1.44 -15.82 36.92
CA VAL A 220 -2.36 -16.95 37.05
C VAL A 220 -2.02 -18.02 36.02
N ASN A 221 -1.83 -19.27 36.45
CA ASN A 221 -1.60 -20.38 35.51
C ASN A 221 -2.86 -20.59 34.65
N THR A 222 -2.64 -20.64 33.33
CA THR A 222 -3.72 -20.86 32.35
C THR A 222 -4.28 -22.28 32.42
N GLN A 223 -3.47 -23.26 32.84
CA GLN A 223 -3.88 -24.65 32.95
C GLN A 223 -4.46 -24.96 34.34
N ALA A 224 -5.46 -25.84 34.38
CA ALA A 224 -6.07 -26.29 35.63
C ALA A 224 -5.06 -27.08 36.50
N ALA A 225 -5.23 -27.00 37.82
CA ALA A 225 -4.43 -27.74 38.80
C ALA A 225 -2.91 -27.56 38.66
N ASN A 226 -2.46 -26.40 38.18
CA ASN A 226 -1.06 -26.09 37.90
C ASN A 226 -0.37 -27.10 36.96
N ALA A 227 -1.12 -27.73 36.06
CA ALA A 227 -0.57 -28.64 35.07
C ALA A 227 0.38 -27.92 34.09
N PRO A 228 1.34 -28.62 33.48
CA PRO A 228 2.12 -28.06 32.39
C PRO A 228 1.24 -27.74 31.18
N LEU A 229 1.59 -26.68 30.46
CA LEU A 229 1.05 -26.37 29.14
C LEU A 229 1.40 -27.48 28.15
N THR A 230 2.66 -27.92 28.17
CA THR A 230 3.15 -29.03 27.35
C THR A 230 4.45 -29.58 27.93
N ALA A 231 4.70 -30.87 27.69
CA ALA A 231 6.04 -31.43 27.78
C ALA A 231 6.80 -31.14 26.48
N MET A 232 8.07 -30.78 26.60
CA MET A 232 9.03 -30.62 25.53
C MET A 232 10.07 -31.72 25.61
N THR A 233 10.33 -32.38 24.49
CA THR A 233 11.37 -33.40 24.38
C THR A 233 12.36 -33.01 23.30
N PHE A 234 13.64 -33.31 23.54
CA PHE A 234 14.73 -32.99 22.63
C PHE A 234 15.43 -34.26 22.15
N GLY A 235 15.85 -34.25 20.88
CA GLY A 235 16.71 -35.28 20.32
C GLY A 235 18.13 -35.24 20.93
N THR A 236 18.94 -36.25 20.64
CA THR A 236 20.35 -36.30 21.05
C THR A 236 21.20 -35.18 20.41
N ASN A 237 20.72 -34.59 19.33
CA ASN A 237 21.30 -33.42 18.67
C ASN A 237 20.84 -32.08 19.28
N GLY A 238 20.05 -32.08 20.36
CA GLY A 238 19.57 -30.86 21.03
C GLY A 238 18.42 -30.14 20.32
N VAL A 239 17.85 -30.73 19.28
CA VAL A 239 16.70 -30.16 18.54
C VAL A 239 15.39 -30.64 19.15
N LEU A 240 14.38 -29.76 19.23
CA LEU A 240 13.05 -30.10 19.72
C LEU A 240 12.40 -31.17 18.83
N THR A 241 11.91 -32.25 19.44
CA THR A 241 11.16 -33.33 18.76
C THR A 241 9.67 -33.28 19.07
N ALA A 242 9.30 -32.83 20.27
CA ALA A 242 7.93 -32.54 20.66
C ALA A 242 7.89 -31.31 21.58
N PRO A 243 6.85 -30.46 21.50
CA PRO A 243 5.73 -30.54 20.55
C PRO A 243 6.16 -30.15 19.13
N ALA A 244 5.66 -30.89 18.12
CA ALA A 244 5.96 -30.62 16.70
C ALA A 244 5.01 -29.59 16.06
N ALA A 245 3.88 -29.31 16.71
CA ALA A 245 2.89 -28.32 16.31
C ALA A 245 2.70 -27.28 17.43
N PRO A 246 2.15 -26.09 17.13
CA PRO A 246 1.80 -25.11 18.16
C PRO A 246 0.88 -25.70 19.23
N VAL A 247 1.12 -25.34 20.48
CA VAL A 247 0.34 -25.78 21.64
C VAL A 247 -0.60 -24.66 22.06
N THR A 248 -1.90 -24.97 22.12
CA THR A 248 -2.93 -24.03 22.56
C THR A 248 -3.12 -24.11 24.07
N SER A 249 -3.11 -22.96 24.74
CA SER A 249 -3.47 -22.86 26.16
C SER A 249 -4.94 -23.19 26.39
N ALA A 250 -5.30 -23.54 27.62
CA ALA A 250 -6.69 -23.44 28.04
C ALA A 250 -7.18 -21.98 27.94
N ALA A 251 -8.50 -21.83 27.82
CA ALA A 251 -9.11 -20.51 27.76
C ALA A 251 -8.94 -19.79 29.10
N PHE A 252 -8.39 -18.57 29.04
CA PHE A 252 -8.36 -17.65 30.17
C PHE A 252 -9.22 -16.44 29.84
N THR A 253 -9.74 -15.79 30.87
CA THR A 253 -10.58 -14.59 30.72
C THR A 253 -9.85 -13.41 31.35
N PRO A 254 -9.21 -12.54 30.55
CA PRO A 254 -8.63 -11.32 31.06
C PRO A 254 -9.69 -10.41 31.68
N ALA A 255 -9.31 -9.60 32.67
CA ALA A 255 -10.24 -8.76 33.39
C ALA A 255 -10.95 -7.76 32.46
N GLY A 256 -12.27 -7.94 32.27
CA GLY A 256 -13.09 -7.05 31.46
C GLY A 256 -13.20 -7.42 29.97
N ALA A 257 -12.47 -8.43 29.50
CA ALA A 257 -12.51 -8.91 28.12
C ALA A 257 -13.19 -10.29 27.99
N GLY A 258 -13.40 -10.73 26.74
CA GLY A 258 -13.88 -12.08 26.45
C GLY A 258 -12.81 -13.14 26.74
N ALA A 259 -13.24 -14.40 26.88
CA ALA A 259 -12.29 -15.51 27.01
C ALA A 259 -11.44 -15.66 25.74
N GLN A 260 -10.14 -15.90 25.90
CA GLN A 260 -9.19 -16.09 24.81
C GLN A 260 -8.22 -17.24 25.10
N THR A 261 -7.57 -17.73 24.05
CA THR A 261 -6.54 -18.78 24.11
C THR A 261 -5.28 -18.30 23.40
N LEU A 262 -4.11 -18.76 23.84
CA LEU A 262 -2.84 -18.48 23.17
C LEU A 262 -2.31 -19.76 22.50
N SER A 263 -2.02 -19.70 21.21
CA SER A 263 -1.34 -20.76 20.47
C SER A 263 0.16 -20.49 20.41
N ILE A 264 0.95 -21.29 21.10
CA ILE A 264 2.38 -21.07 21.28
C ILE A 264 3.18 -22.07 20.45
N ASN A 265 4.00 -21.56 19.54
CA ASN A 265 4.90 -22.33 18.69
C ASN A 265 6.32 -22.36 19.29
N PHE A 266 6.79 -23.57 19.62
CA PHE A 266 8.13 -23.81 20.17
C PHE A 266 9.15 -24.33 19.15
N ALA A 267 8.79 -24.47 17.87
CA ALA A 267 9.61 -25.20 16.87
C ALA A 267 11.07 -24.72 16.75
N SER A 268 11.34 -23.45 17.04
CA SER A 268 12.70 -22.87 17.01
C SER A 268 13.46 -22.99 18.33
N THR A 269 12.99 -23.82 19.27
CA THR A 269 13.63 -24.04 20.57
C THR A 269 14.64 -25.18 20.51
N SER A 270 15.77 -24.99 21.19
CA SER A 270 16.85 -25.97 21.31
C SER A 270 17.22 -26.22 22.77
N GLN A 271 17.93 -27.33 22.97
CA GLN A 271 18.58 -27.64 24.24
C GLN A 271 20.07 -27.88 23.98
N PHE A 272 20.89 -26.85 24.17
CA PHE A 272 22.34 -26.93 24.06
C PHE A 272 23.03 -26.68 25.40
N GLY A 273 24.29 -27.11 25.51
CA GLY A 273 25.14 -26.76 26.66
C GLY A 273 25.50 -25.28 26.61
N GLY A 274 24.85 -24.47 27.44
CA GLY A 274 25.01 -23.02 27.45
C GLY A 274 23.93 -22.35 28.28
N ILE A 275 24.17 -21.12 28.72
CA ILE A 275 23.21 -20.37 29.56
C ILE A 275 21.86 -20.26 28.82
N PHE A 276 20.76 -20.25 29.60
CA PHE A 276 19.43 -20.02 29.06
C PHE A 276 19.39 -18.73 28.23
N GLY A 277 18.81 -18.83 27.03
CA GLY A 277 18.74 -17.72 26.09
C GLY A 277 17.37 -17.63 25.44
N VAL A 278 16.90 -16.39 25.24
CA VAL A 278 15.70 -16.09 24.45
C VAL A 278 16.19 -15.62 23.08
N ASN A 279 16.08 -16.47 22.07
CA ASN A 279 16.57 -16.18 20.72
C ASN A 279 15.53 -15.39 19.90
N SER A 280 14.24 -15.72 20.09
CA SER A 280 13.11 -15.03 19.47
C SER A 280 11.87 -15.18 20.35
N LEU A 281 11.14 -14.08 20.54
CA LEU A 281 9.88 -14.06 21.27
C LEU A 281 8.96 -13.04 20.62
N THR A 282 7.98 -13.51 19.85
CA THR A 282 7.07 -12.65 19.07
C THR A 282 5.62 -13.09 19.23
N GLN A 283 4.71 -12.14 18.98
CA GLN A 283 3.26 -12.34 19.08
C GLN A 283 2.52 -11.43 18.08
N ASP A 284 1.26 -11.74 17.77
CA ASP A 284 0.46 -11.12 16.69
C ASP A 284 -0.55 -10.05 17.12
N GLY A 285 -0.76 -9.87 18.42
CA GLY A 285 -1.67 -8.90 19.00
C GLY A 285 -1.09 -7.48 19.09
N TYR A 286 -1.98 -6.50 19.21
CA TYR A 286 -1.63 -5.10 19.39
C TYR A 286 -2.81 -4.30 19.95
N THR A 287 -2.49 -3.25 20.71
CA THR A 287 -3.49 -2.30 21.21
C THR A 287 -4.04 -1.40 20.08
N SER A 288 -5.06 -0.61 20.37
CA SER A 288 -5.62 0.37 19.43
C SER A 288 -4.57 1.40 19.00
N GLY A 289 -4.64 1.87 17.75
CA GLY A 289 -3.67 2.82 17.20
C GLY A 289 -4.34 3.98 16.47
N ARG A 290 -3.87 5.21 16.70
CA ARG A 290 -4.29 6.37 15.90
C ARG A 290 -3.39 6.52 14.68
N LEU A 291 -3.95 6.93 13.54
CA LEU A 291 -3.13 7.23 12.36
C LEU A 291 -2.18 8.40 12.67
N THR A 292 -0.87 8.14 12.63
CA THR A 292 0.18 9.15 12.87
C THR A 292 0.75 9.73 11.58
N GLY A 293 0.61 8.99 10.48
CA GLY A 293 0.98 9.45 9.15
C GLY A 293 0.65 8.40 8.09
N PHE A 294 0.81 8.78 6.84
CA PHE A 294 0.70 7.86 5.71
C PHE A 294 1.82 8.14 4.71
N ALA A 295 2.14 7.14 3.91
CA ALA A 295 3.11 7.24 2.84
C ALA A 295 2.58 6.48 1.62
N THR A 296 2.85 7.03 0.44
CA THR A 296 2.61 6.31 -0.82
C THR A 296 3.94 5.74 -1.31
N GLY A 297 3.91 4.53 -1.87
CA GLY A 297 5.05 3.88 -2.52
C GLY A 297 5.08 4.11 -4.03
N ALA A 298 6.20 3.76 -4.67
CA ALA A 298 6.37 3.88 -6.12
C ALA A 298 5.48 2.90 -6.92
N ASP A 299 5.03 1.82 -6.27
CA ASP A 299 4.04 0.87 -6.73
C ASP A 299 2.58 1.34 -6.51
N GLY A 300 2.41 2.56 -6.01
CA GLY A 300 1.12 3.17 -5.67
C GLY A 300 0.49 2.65 -4.40
N MET A 301 1.17 1.82 -3.60
CA MET A 301 0.62 1.40 -2.31
C MET A 301 0.61 2.56 -1.32
N VAL A 302 -0.57 2.87 -0.81
CA VAL A 302 -0.77 3.84 0.27
C VAL A 302 -0.77 3.06 1.59
N THR A 303 0.19 3.38 2.46
CA THR A 303 0.36 2.75 3.77
C THR A 303 0.16 3.76 4.89
N GLY A 304 -0.63 3.41 5.90
CA GLY A 304 -0.84 4.18 7.12
C GLY A 304 0.05 3.65 8.24
N ARG A 305 0.72 4.56 8.95
CA ARG A 305 1.48 4.30 10.18
C ARG A 305 0.63 4.70 11.37
N TYR A 306 0.60 3.85 12.39
CA TYR A 306 -0.24 4.05 13.57
C TYR A 306 0.59 4.22 14.84
N SER A 307 0.01 4.85 15.86
CA SER A 307 0.67 5.15 17.14
C SER A 307 1.07 3.90 17.94
N ASN A 308 0.44 2.76 17.66
CA ASN A 308 0.77 1.45 18.23
C ASN A 308 1.94 0.75 17.50
N GLY A 309 2.61 1.43 16.57
CA GLY A 309 3.73 0.90 15.80
C GLY A 309 3.32 0.02 14.61
N GLN A 310 2.02 -0.24 14.41
CA GLN A 310 1.53 -1.01 13.28
C GLN A 310 1.53 -0.19 12.00
N THR A 311 1.71 -0.87 10.87
CA THR A 311 1.53 -0.32 9.53
C THR A 311 0.43 -1.10 8.82
N LYS A 312 -0.54 -0.42 8.23
CA LYS A 312 -1.57 -1.05 7.38
C LYS A 312 -1.58 -0.45 5.99
N THR A 313 -1.76 -1.31 5.00
CA THR A 313 -2.09 -0.89 3.65
C THR A 313 -3.52 -0.33 3.63
N LEU A 314 -3.70 0.86 3.08
CA LEU A 314 -4.96 1.58 2.98
C LEU A 314 -5.57 1.47 1.57
N GLY A 315 -4.74 1.22 0.57
CA GLY A 315 -5.15 1.05 -0.82
C GLY A 315 -3.96 1.10 -1.76
N GLN A 316 -4.22 0.88 -3.04
CA GLN A 316 -3.23 1.02 -4.10
C GLN A 316 -3.80 1.90 -5.21
N VAL A 317 -3.11 3.00 -5.53
CA VAL A 317 -3.47 3.87 -6.66
C VAL A 317 -3.44 3.07 -7.94
N VAL A 318 -4.43 3.28 -8.82
CA VAL A 318 -4.43 2.70 -10.16
C VAL A 318 -4.11 3.73 -11.22
N LEU A 319 -3.42 3.28 -12.26
CA LEU A 319 -3.20 4.04 -13.48
C LEU A 319 -3.99 3.42 -14.61
N SER A 320 -4.38 4.26 -15.57
CA SER A 320 -5.03 3.82 -16.81
C SER A 320 -4.24 4.26 -18.02
N ASN A 321 -4.04 3.37 -18.98
CA ASN A 321 -3.46 3.68 -20.28
C ASN A 321 -4.49 3.50 -21.39
N PHE A 322 -4.25 4.11 -22.54
CA PHE A 322 -5.14 4.03 -23.70
C PHE A 322 -4.34 3.60 -24.92
N SER A 323 -4.95 2.80 -25.79
CA SER A 323 -4.34 2.42 -27.06
C SER A 323 -4.10 3.65 -27.96
N ASN A 324 -4.99 4.65 -27.87
CA ASN A 324 -4.86 5.90 -28.60
C ASN A 324 -5.11 7.12 -27.69
N PRO A 325 -4.07 7.67 -27.03
CA PRO A 325 -4.21 8.87 -26.20
C PRO A 325 -4.72 10.10 -26.96
N GLN A 326 -4.48 10.21 -28.28
CA GLN A 326 -4.99 11.32 -29.09
C GLN A 326 -6.52 11.30 -29.25
N GLY A 327 -7.16 10.16 -28.98
CA GLY A 327 -8.62 10.05 -28.99
C GLY A 327 -9.28 10.57 -27.72
N LEU A 328 -8.52 10.92 -26.68
CA LEU A 328 -9.06 11.43 -25.43
C LEU A 328 -9.66 12.83 -25.62
N GLN A 329 -10.84 13.05 -25.05
CA GLN A 329 -11.50 14.35 -25.09
C GLN A 329 -11.06 15.20 -23.89
N PRO A 330 -10.47 16.39 -24.11
CA PRO A 330 -10.16 17.30 -23.00
C PRO A 330 -11.44 17.87 -22.40
N LEU A 331 -11.57 17.80 -21.08
CA LEU A 331 -12.70 18.35 -20.32
C LEU A 331 -12.40 19.73 -19.70
N GLY A 332 -11.14 20.17 -19.76
CA GLY A 332 -10.65 21.32 -18.99
C GLY A 332 -10.12 20.91 -17.61
N GLY A 333 -9.41 21.83 -16.95
CA GLY A 333 -8.79 21.58 -15.64
C GLY A 333 -7.75 20.45 -15.64
N ASN A 334 -7.09 20.22 -16.78
CA ASN A 334 -6.12 19.13 -17.00
C ASN A 334 -6.74 17.73 -16.84
N ASN A 335 -8.01 17.58 -17.21
CA ASN A 335 -8.71 16.30 -17.21
C ASN A 335 -9.12 15.90 -18.63
N TRP A 336 -9.18 14.59 -18.84
CA TRP A 336 -9.58 13.94 -20.08
C TRP A 336 -10.70 12.93 -19.83
N ALA A 337 -11.59 12.79 -20.80
CA ALA A 337 -12.56 11.72 -20.88
C ALA A 337 -12.17 10.72 -21.97
N GLU A 338 -12.53 9.46 -21.76
CA GLU A 338 -12.44 8.43 -22.79
C GLU A 338 -13.47 8.67 -23.90
N THR A 339 -13.16 8.20 -25.10
CA THR A 339 -14.06 8.23 -26.25
C THR A 339 -13.99 6.90 -27.00
N SER A 340 -14.87 6.71 -27.98
CA SER A 340 -14.79 5.54 -28.86
C SER A 340 -13.48 5.47 -29.67
N THR A 341 -12.79 6.61 -29.88
CA THR A 341 -11.53 6.65 -30.64
C THR A 341 -10.29 6.48 -29.78
N SER A 342 -10.37 6.68 -28.45
CA SER A 342 -9.26 6.39 -27.54
C SER A 342 -9.08 4.90 -27.26
N GLY A 343 -10.17 4.13 -27.44
CA GLY A 343 -10.28 2.75 -27.00
C GLY A 343 -10.61 2.64 -25.51
N THR A 344 -10.84 1.42 -25.05
CA THR A 344 -11.13 1.12 -23.64
C THR A 344 -9.90 1.33 -22.77
N PRO A 345 -10.07 1.80 -21.51
CA PRO A 345 -8.97 2.05 -20.59
C PRO A 345 -8.35 0.73 -20.14
N LEU A 346 -7.02 0.64 -20.24
CA LEU A 346 -6.22 -0.43 -19.66
C LEU A 346 -5.80 0.00 -18.25
N THR A 347 -6.62 -0.33 -17.26
CA THR A 347 -6.40 0.04 -15.85
C THR A 347 -5.61 -1.05 -15.10
N GLY A 348 -4.64 -0.64 -14.29
CA GLY A 348 -3.82 -1.56 -13.49
C GLY A 348 -2.98 -0.83 -12.44
N ALA A 349 -2.15 -1.60 -11.75
CA ALA A 349 -1.20 -1.06 -10.78
C ALA A 349 -0.02 -0.34 -11.47
N PRO A 350 0.54 0.72 -10.87
CA PRO A 350 1.80 1.31 -11.32
C PRO A 350 2.91 0.28 -11.49
N GLY A 351 3.72 0.44 -12.54
CA GLY A 351 4.81 -0.48 -12.88
C GLY A 351 4.37 -1.84 -13.45
N SER A 352 3.06 -2.10 -13.55
CA SER A 352 2.55 -3.32 -14.18
C SER A 352 2.36 -3.16 -15.69
N SER A 353 2.68 -4.20 -16.46
CA SER A 353 2.49 -4.26 -17.91
C SER A 353 3.12 -3.07 -18.68
N SER A 354 2.29 -2.13 -19.17
CA SER A 354 2.68 -0.94 -19.93
C SER A 354 2.54 0.37 -19.13
N LEU A 355 2.22 0.28 -17.83
CA LEU A 355 2.04 1.43 -16.95
C LEU A 355 3.39 1.84 -16.32
N GLY A 356 3.61 3.14 -16.26
CA GLY A 356 4.74 3.74 -15.57
C GLY A 356 4.70 3.54 -14.06
N VAL A 357 5.81 3.87 -13.41
CA VAL A 357 5.90 3.86 -11.94
C VAL A 357 5.48 5.23 -11.38
N LEU A 358 5.14 5.27 -10.09
CA LEU A 358 4.89 6.54 -9.41
C LEU A 358 6.17 7.06 -8.76
N GLN A 359 6.38 8.37 -8.89
CA GLN A 359 7.29 9.12 -8.07
C GLN A 359 6.48 9.83 -6.98
N THR A 360 6.79 9.54 -5.72
CA THR A 360 6.06 10.05 -4.56
C THR A 360 6.60 11.41 -4.15
N SER A 361 5.75 12.28 -3.61
CA SER A 361 6.10 13.67 -3.26
C SER A 361 6.71 14.40 -4.45
N ALA A 362 6.07 14.26 -5.61
CA ALA A 362 6.55 14.85 -6.86
C ALA A 362 5.37 15.20 -7.77
N VAL A 363 5.60 16.16 -8.65
CA VAL A 363 4.66 16.57 -9.69
C VAL A 363 5.34 16.57 -11.05
N GLU A 364 4.57 16.33 -12.10
CA GLU A 364 5.02 16.46 -13.49
C GLU A 364 4.79 17.90 -13.96
N ASP A 365 5.85 18.60 -14.32
CA ASP A 365 5.79 19.95 -14.90
C ASP A 365 5.12 19.93 -16.28
N SER A 366 4.74 21.11 -16.77
CA SER A 366 4.32 21.27 -18.17
C SER A 366 5.42 20.78 -19.11
N ASN A 367 5.04 20.11 -20.21
CA ASN A 367 5.98 19.71 -21.24
C ASN A 367 6.17 20.78 -22.34
N VAL A 368 5.73 22.01 -22.08
CA VAL A 368 5.95 23.16 -22.96
C VAL A 368 7.35 23.72 -22.74
N ASP A 369 8.16 23.73 -23.79
CA ASP A 369 9.46 24.40 -23.80
C ASP A 369 9.31 25.82 -24.37
N LEU A 370 9.71 26.82 -23.60
CA LEU A 370 9.66 28.24 -23.99
C LEU A 370 10.90 28.70 -24.78
N THR A 371 11.92 27.85 -24.88
CA THR A 371 13.21 28.16 -25.51
C THR A 371 13.40 27.53 -26.89
N ALA A 372 12.48 26.64 -27.28
CA ALA A 372 12.54 25.85 -28.52
C ALA A 372 12.18 26.65 -29.79
#